data_AF-M1CRK0-F1
#
_entry.id   AF-M1CRK0-F1
#
_cell.length_a   1.000
_cell.length_b   1.000
_cell.length_c   1.000
_cell.angle_alpha   90.00
_cell.angle_beta   90.00
_cell.angle_gamma   90.00
#
_symmetry.space_group_name_H-M   'P 1'
#
loop_
_entity.id
_entity.type
_entity.pdbx_description
1 polymer ?
#
loop_
_entity_poly.entity_id
_entity_poly.type
_entity_poly.pdbx_seq_one_letter_code
_entity_poly.pdbx_strand_id
1 'polypeptide(L)'
;MRLYLNGNKFSGQIPNSLGGLRHLEHLDLSNNNLLSLHLSILTSLTNCRSLKEVYLDHNLLDGVIPDSIGNLSTTIMEFYLDSCEIRSQIPLGIGNLSNLNTLSLTHNDLTGSVPTALCNLHILQRVAIEDNRLSGPLPQCLCKLSSLGMVDFSNNRISGPVPSCIGNATSLRNVYLNSNRITNIPMSLWSLKDLLDLNLSNNSLVGSIPPELGKLKAIASIDLSRNHLSGSIPSTIGDLQNLFYLSLAYNELQGSIPESLENTISLESANPSNNFLSGMIPKSLESLRHLKDLNVSFNRLEGEIPSKGPFLNFTSQSFMGNEGLCGGLVFQPCMTRSFHHSRKSKLLLIILVFLGAAVVVLGSIVVFMLRRRWNRNIPTQAESFTATTLARISYIEIERATQGFDQCNLLGTGGFSSVYKGMFANGMTMAIKVFNLQIEGALKSFDAECEVLRNLRHRNLTKVISSCTNLDFKALLLEYMPNGSLELWLHSDDRFLNMIQRLDIMIDVAFALEYLHHGYETVVVHSDLKPSNVLLDEKLVM
;
A
#
# COMPACT_ATOMS: atom_id res chain seq x y z
N MET A 1 -22.16 -42.41 26.37
CA MET A 1 -22.93 -42.73 25.13
C MET A 1 -22.45 -41.85 23.99
N ARG A 2 -22.40 -42.36 22.75
CA ARG A 2 -21.86 -41.61 21.58
C ARG A 2 -22.88 -41.62 20.43
N LEU A 3 -23.10 -40.47 19.79
CA LEU A 3 -23.98 -40.33 18.64
C LEU A 3 -23.22 -39.63 17.50
N TYR A 4 -23.01 -40.36 16.40
CA TYR A 4 -22.34 -39.87 15.19
C TYR A 4 -23.31 -39.97 14.02
N LEU A 5 -23.68 -38.82 13.46
CA LEU A 5 -24.56 -38.69 12.29
C LEU A 5 -23.96 -37.74 11.24
N ASN A 6 -22.66 -37.48 11.33
CA ASN A 6 -21.96 -36.54 10.48
C ASN A 6 -21.78 -36.99 9.04
N GLY A 7 -21.51 -36.04 8.14
CA GLY A 7 -21.19 -36.33 6.73
C GLY A 7 -22.37 -36.95 5.96
N ASN A 8 -23.58 -36.53 6.29
CA ASN A 8 -24.82 -37.04 5.71
C ASN A 8 -25.59 -35.92 5.01
N LYS A 9 -26.84 -36.20 4.63
CA LYS A 9 -27.77 -35.22 4.03
C LYS A 9 -28.99 -34.99 4.91
N PHE A 10 -28.86 -35.19 6.23
CA PHE A 10 -29.98 -35.00 7.15
C PHE A 10 -30.43 -33.53 7.11
N SER A 11 -31.74 -33.33 7.12
CA SER A 11 -32.36 -32.02 7.02
C SER A 11 -33.50 -31.87 8.02
N GLY A 12 -33.93 -30.63 8.23
CA GLY A 12 -34.98 -30.32 9.19
C GLY A 12 -34.41 -29.98 10.57
N GLN A 13 -35.31 -29.78 11.53
CA GLN A 13 -34.93 -29.25 12.83
C GLN A 13 -34.26 -30.30 13.71
N ILE A 14 -33.12 -29.96 14.34
CA ILE A 14 -32.50 -30.80 15.36
C ILE A 14 -33.47 -30.92 16.54
N PRO A 15 -33.89 -32.14 16.92
CA PRO A 15 -34.90 -32.31 17.95
C PRO A 15 -34.32 -32.00 19.34
N ASN A 16 -34.98 -31.10 20.07
CA ASN A 16 -34.61 -30.77 21.44
C ASN A 16 -34.69 -31.98 22.39
N SER A 17 -35.35 -33.08 22.01
CA SER A 17 -35.35 -34.32 22.80
C SER A 17 -33.96 -34.94 22.98
N LEU A 18 -32.96 -34.56 22.17
CA LEU A 18 -31.56 -34.96 22.37
C LEU A 18 -31.02 -34.55 23.76
N GLY A 19 -31.51 -33.45 24.34
CA GLY A 19 -31.16 -33.07 25.73
C GLY A 19 -31.62 -34.08 26.79
N GLY A 20 -32.53 -34.98 26.44
CA GLY A 20 -32.94 -36.11 27.31
C GLY A 20 -31.88 -37.21 27.43
N LEU A 21 -30.89 -37.23 26.55
CA LEU A 21 -29.81 -38.22 26.54
C LEU A 21 -28.75 -37.86 27.60
N ARG A 22 -29.07 -38.02 28.88
CA ARG A 22 -28.23 -37.54 30.01
C ARG A 22 -26.82 -38.14 30.07
N HIS A 23 -26.62 -39.31 29.47
CA HIS A 23 -25.32 -40.01 29.38
C HIS A 23 -24.59 -39.77 28.05
N LEU A 24 -25.08 -38.86 27.21
CA LEU A 24 -24.42 -38.49 25.96
C LEU A 24 -23.09 -37.81 26.29
N GLU A 25 -22.02 -38.35 25.71
CA GLU A 25 -20.65 -37.88 25.85
C GLU A 25 -20.15 -37.25 24.55
N HIS A 26 -20.51 -37.83 23.41
CA HIS A 26 -20.08 -37.36 22.10
C HIS A 26 -21.31 -37.16 21.23
N LEU A 27 -21.46 -35.95 20.68
CA LEU A 27 -22.50 -35.61 19.71
C LEU A 27 -21.82 -35.03 18.48
N ASP A 28 -21.90 -35.74 17.37
CA ASP A 28 -21.42 -35.26 16.08
C ASP A 28 -22.55 -35.27 15.05
N LEU A 29 -23.02 -34.07 14.72
CA LEU A 29 -24.03 -33.81 13.69
C LEU A 29 -23.44 -33.02 12.52
N SER A 30 -22.12 -32.89 12.45
CA SER A 30 -21.43 -32.03 11.49
C SER A 30 -21.71 -32.41 10.04
N ASN A 31 -21.54 -31.48 9.11
CA ASN A 31 -21.64 -31.75 7.66
C ASN A 31 -23.00 -32.36 7.26
N ASN A 32 -24.07 -31.61 7.52
CA ASN A 32 -25.45 -31.95 7.16
C ASN A 32 -26.22 -30.68 6.73
N ASN A 33 -27.54 -30.80 6.54
CA ASN A 33 -28.45 -29.68 6.22
C ASN A 33 -29.41 -29.40 7.38
N LEU A 34 -28.96 -29.57 8.62
CA LEU A 34 -29.81 -29.46 9.81
C LEU A 34 -30.07 -27.99 10.17
N LEU A 35 -31.24 -27.75 10.75
CA LEU A 35 -31.70 -26.45 11.24
C LEU A 35 -31.80 -26.47 12.76
N SER A 36 -31.58 -25.33 13.43
CA SER A 36 -31.92 -25.21 14.85
C SER A 36 -32.45 -23.81 15.14
N LEU A 37 -33.78 -23.66 15.14
CA LEU A 37 -34.45 -22.40 15.45
C LEU A 37 -33.88 -21.75 16.73
N HIS A 38 -33.31 -20.55 16.61
CA HIS A 38 -32.68 -19.79 17.69
C HIS A 38 -31.60 -20.57 18.47
N LEU A 39 -30.94 -21.55 17.86
CA LEU A 39 -29.99 -22.44 18.51
C LEU A 39 -30.56 -23.11 19.79
N SER A 40 -31.86 -23.44 19.80
CA SER A 40 -32.52 -24.08 20.94
C SER A 40 -31.86 -25.38 21.37
N ILE A 41 -31.19 -26.07 20.42
CA ILE A 41 -30.43 -27.28 20.70
C ILE A 41 -29.36 -27.04 21.79
N LEU A 42 -28.64 -25.92 21.74
CA LEU A 42 -27.60 -25.61 22.73
C LEU A 42 -28.19 -25.48 24.14
N THR A 43 -29.37 -24.88 24.26
CA THR A 43 -30.10 -24.81 25.53
C THR A 43 -30.53 -26.21 25.98
N SER A 44 -31.00 -27.06 25.07
CA SER A 44 -31.40 -28.43 25.43
C SER A 44 -30.23 -29.30 25.89
N LEU A 45 -29.07 -29.18 25.25
CA LEU A 45 -27.85 -29.93 25.58
C LEU A 45 -27.29 -29.60 26.97
N THR A 46 -27.73 -28.51 27.62
CA THR A 46 -27.39 -28.24 29.04
C THR A 46 -27.84 -29.33 30.00
N ASN A 47 -28.81 -30.17 29.59
CA ASN A 47 -29.27 -31.31 30.35
C ASN A 47 -28.34 -32.55 30.22
N CYS A 48 -27.46 -32.59 29.23
CA CYS A 48 -26.53 -33.69 28.99
C CYS A 48 -25.24 -33.48 29.80
N ARG A 49 -25.24 -33.93 31.06
CA ARG A 49 -24.16 -33.70 32.06
C ARG A 49 -22.88 -34.52 31.83
N SER A 50 -22.83 -35.35 30.81
CA SER A 50 -21.65 -36.14 30.46
C SER A 50 -20.99 -35.69 29.15
N LEU A 51 -21.49 -34.62 28.51
CA LEU A 51 -20.97 -34.16 27.22
C LEU A 51 -19.49 -33.79 27.32
N LYS A 52 -18.72 -34.28 26.36
CA LYS A 52 -17.29 -34.08 26.17
C LYS A 52 -17.01 -33.41 24.84
N GLU A 53 -17.73 -33.81 23.80
CA GLU A 53 -17.49 -33.32 22.44
C GLU A 53 -18.81 -33.01 21.76
N VAL A 54 -18.89 -31.81 21.18
CA VAL A 54 -20.06 -31.33 20.44
C VAL A 54 -19.59 -30.76 19.11
N TYR A 55 -19.92 -31.44 18.02
CA TYR A 55 -19.66 -31.02 16.65
C TYR A 55 -20.99 -30.75 15.95
N LEU A 56 -21.24 -29.49 15.63
CA LEU A 56 -22.45 -29.03 14.96
C LEU A 56 -22.13 -28.29 13.66
N ASP A 57 -20.85 -28.21 13.30
CA ASP A 57 -20.32 -27.46 12.17
C ASP A 57 -20.91 -27.89 10.81
N HIS A 58 -20.82 -26.99 9.83
CA HIS A 58 -21.32 -27.21 8.47
C HIS A 58 -22.79 -27.65 8.46
N ASN A 59 -23.66 -26.80 9.04
CA ASN A 59 -25.12 -26.94 9.08
C ASN A 59 -25.77 -25.55 8.91
N LEU A 60 -27.09 -25.50 8.76
CA LEU A 60 -27.84 -24.24 8.57
C LEU A 60 -28.53 -23.82 9.87
N LEU A 61 -27.75 -23.65 10.94
CA LEU A 61 -28.32 -23.49 12.27
C LEU A 61 -28.98 -22.12 12.48
N ASP A 62 -28.40 -21.07 11.91
CA ASP A 62 -28.83 -19.66 11.98
C ASP A 62 -29.33 -19.21 13.36
N GLY A 63 -28.53 -18.40 14.05
CA GLY A 63 -28.94 -17.86 15.34
C GLY A 63 -27.85 -17.19 16.13
N VAL A 64 -28.12 -16.96 17.41
CA VAL A 64 -27.19 -16.37 18.37
C VAL A 64 -26.86 -17.39 19.44
N ILE A 65 -25.57 -17.57 19.75
CA ILE A 65 -25.15 -18.46 20.84
C ILE A 65 -25.75 -17.93 22.15
N PRO A 66 -26.64 -18.69 22.83
CA PRO A 66 -27.30 -18.22 24.03
C PRO A 66 -26.33 -18.22 25.23
N ASP A 67 -26.52 -17.32 26.19
CA ASP A 67 -25.73 -17.31 27.44
C ASP A 67 -25.84 -18.61 28.24
N SER A 68 -26.92 -19.38 28.03
CA SER A 68 -27.11 -20.72 28.57
C SER A 68 -26.03 -21.71 28.15
N ILE A 69 -25.21 -21.40 27.15
CA ILE A 69 -24.01 -22.18 26.78
C ILE A 69 -23.10 -22.43 28.00
N GLY A 70 -23.02 -21.47 28.93
CA GLY A 70 -22.22 -21.62 30.15
C GLY A 70 -22.76 -22.67 31.14
N ASN A 71 -23.96 -23.21 30.90
CA ASN A 71 -24.56 -24.28 31.69
C ASN A 71 -24.41 -25.67 31.04
N LEU A 72 -23.72 -25.77 29.90
CA LEU A 72 -23.34 -27.05 29.33
C LEU A 72 -22.45 -27.85 30.29
N SER A 73 -22.24 -29.13 29.98
CA SER A 73 -21.42 -29.99 30.82
C SER A 73 -20.04 -29.38 31.05
N THR A 74 -19.61 -29.36 32.31
CA THR A 74 -18.26 -28.94 32.67
C THR A 74 -17.20 -29.89 32.12
N THR A 75 -17.58 -31.07 31.62
CA THR A 75 -16.67 -32.04 30.98
C THR A 75 -16.44 -31.80 29.49
N ILE A 76 -17.04 -30.77 28.89
CA ILE A 76 -16.83 -30.46 27.47
C ILE A 76 -15.38 -30.05 27.25
N MET A 77 -14.77 -30.74 26.29
CA MET A 77 -13.40 -30.60 25.83
C MET A 77 -13.36 -29.95 24.44
N GLU A 78 -14.27 -30.33 23.56
CA GLU A 78 -14.30 -29.85 22.17
C GLU A 78 -15.68 -29.31 21.79
N PHE A 79 -15.69 -28.10 21.21
CA PHE A 79 -16.90 -27.44 20.77
C PHE A 79 -16.68 -26.79 19.39
N TYR A 80 -17.36 -27.33 18.38
CA TYR A 80 -17.27 -26.89 16.99
C TYR A 80 -18.65 -26.41 16.50
N LEU A 81 -18.67 -25.18 15.99
CA LEU A 81 -19.85 -24.53 15.44
C LEU A 81 -19.49 -23.73 14.17
N ASP A 82 -18.56 -24.27 13.38
CA ASP A 82 -18.06 -23.64 12.15
C ASP A 82 -19.13 -23.62 11.06
N SER A 83 -19.12 -22.61 10.19
CA SER A 83 -19.99 -22.57 9.00
C SER A 83 -21.47 -22.84 9.32
N CYS A 84 -22.02 -22.13 10.31
CA CYS A 84 -23.37 -22.36 10.85
C CYS A 84 -24.31 -21.14 10.78
N GLU A 85 -23.89 -20.07 10.08
CA GLU A 85 -24.59 -18.77 10.02
C GLU A 85 -24.86 -18.17 11.40
N ILE A 86 -23.94 -18.37 12.35
CA ILE A 86 -24.05 -17.86 13.71
C ILE A 86 -23.77 -16.35 13.72
N ARG A 87 -24.62 -15.59 14.40
CA ARG A 87 -24.60 -14.12 14.43
C ARG A 87 -24.33 -13.59 15.84
N SER A 88 -24.21 -12.26 15.93
CA SER A 88 -24.06 -11.52 17.19
C SER A 88 -22.75 -11.82 17.93
N GLN A 89 -22.65 -11.42 19.19
CA GLN A 89 -21.44 -11.53 19.99
C GLN A 89 -21.27 -12.91 20.60
N ILE A 90 -20.02 -13.31 20.86
CA ILE A 90 -19.71 -14.49 21.66
C ILE A 90 -20.13 -14.22 23.12
N PRO A 91 -21.04 -15.01 23.70
CA PRO A 91 -21.57 -14.76 25.04
C PRO A 91 -20.51 -14.97 26.12
N LEU A 92 -20.61 -14.21 27.22
CA LEU A 92 -19.69 -14.33 28.36
C LEU A 92 -19.79 -15.70 29.03
N GLY A 93 -20.94 -16.38 28.91
CA GLY A 93 -21.14 -17.74 29.42
C GLY A 93 -20.13 -18.76 28.91
N ILE A 94 -19.48 -18.52 27.76
CA ILE A 94 -18.44 -19.41 27.22
C ILE A 94 -17.31 -19.65 28.22
N GLY A 95 -17.01 -18.67 29.08
CA GLY A 95 -15.96 -18.77 30.10
C GLY A 95 -16.23 -19.78 31.22
N ASN A 96 -17.43 -20.35 31.30
CA ASN A 96 -17.77 -21.39 32.28
C ASN A 96 -17.38 -22.80 31.83
N LEU A 97 -16.98 -22.98 30.57
CA LEU A 97 -16.60 -24.29 30.02
C LEU A 97 -15.16 -24.66 30.40
N SER A 98 -14.87 -24.77 31.69
CA SER A 98 -13.49 -24.82 32.22
C SER A 98 -12.61 -25.98 31.72
N ASN A 99 -13.19 -27.07 31.19
CA ASN A 99 -12.43 -28.17 30.57
C ASN A 99 -12.30 -28.05 29.04
N LEU A 100 -12.73 -26.94 28.44
CA LEU A 100 -12.65 -26.75 27.00
C LEU A 100 -11.18 -26.63 26.57
N ASN A 101 -10.74 -27.56 25.74
CA ASN A 101 -9.40 -27.56 25.14
C ASN A 101 -9.43 -26.95 23.73
N THR A 102 -10.56 -27.07 23.01
CA THR A 102 -10.71 -26.59 21.63
C THR A 102 -12.05 -25.91 21.44
N LEU A 103 -12.00 -24.67 20.97
CA LEU A 103 -13.15 -23.89 20.55
C LEU A 103 -12.99 -23.48 19.09
N SER A 104 -13.93 -23.90 18.23
CA SER A 104 -13.96 -23.53 16.81
C SER A 104 -15.31 -22.91 16.45
N LEU A 105 -15.27 -21.67 15.97
CA LEU A 105 -16.44 -20.85 15.58
C LEU A 105 -16.21 -20.17 14.21
N THR A 106 -15.38 -20.76 13.36
CA THR A 106 -14.92 -20.20 12.08
C THR A 106 -16.07 -20.02 11.08
N HIS A 107 -15.89 -19.14 10.10
CA HIS A 107 -16.82 -18.95 8.98
C HIS A 107 -18.26 -18.66 9.44
N ASN A 108 -18.43 -17.62 10.27
CA ASN A 108 -19.72 -17.19 10.79
C ASN A 108 -19.88 -15.67 10.68
N ASP A 109 -21.00 -15.14 11.18
CA ASP A 109 -21.29 -13.70 11.23
C ASP A 109 -21.13 -13.13 12.65
N LEU A 110 -20.19 -13.66 13.44
CA LEU A 110 -19.95 -13.19 14.81
C LEU A 110 -19.41 -11.75 14.81
N THR A 111 -19.87 -10.95 15.76
CA THR A 111 -19.55 -9.51 15.90
C THR A 111 -19.08 -9.19 17.31
N GLY A 112 -18.78 -7.92 17.59
CA GLY A 112 -18.27 -7.49 18.90
C GLY A 112 -16.80 -7.83 19.08
N SER A 113 -16.31 -7.81 20.32
CA SER A 113 -14.91 -8.13 20.65
C SER A 113 -14.74 -9.57 21.10
N VAL A 114 -13.51 -10.08 20.97
CA VAL A 114 -13.10 -11.34 21.61
C VAL A 114 -13.34 -11.19 23.13
N PRO A 115 -14.26 -11.97 23.74
CA PRO A 115 -14.66 -11.73 25.13
C PRO A 115 -13.55 -12.14 26.09
N THR A 116 -13.35 -11.34 27.14
CA THR A 116 -12.39 -11.65 28.22
C THR A 116 -12.74 -12.93 28.97
N ALA A 117 -13.98 -13.41 28.87
CA ALA A 117 -14.43 -14.69 29.42
C ALA A 117 -13.65 -15.89 28.88
N LEU A 118 -13.09 -15.84 27.65
CA LEU A 118 -12.21 -16.89 27.14
C LEU A 118 -10.98 -17.12 28.03
N CYS A 119 -10.58 -16.12 28.80
CA CYS A 119 -9.43 -16.22 29.70
C CYS A 119 -9.69 -17.07 30.95
N ASN A 120 -10.93 -17.50 31.19
CA ASN A 120 -11.28 -18.46 32.24
C ASN A 120 -11.04 -19.91 31.79
N LEU A 121 -10.75 -20.13 30.51
CA LEU A 121 -10.53 -21.45 29.92
C LEU A 121 -9.06 -21.86 30.06
N HIS A 122 -8.60 -22.09 31.29
CA HIS A 122 -7.17 -22.25 31.60
C HIS A 122 -6.45 -23.42 30.90
N ILE A 123 -7.20 -24.43 30.45
CA ILE A 123 -6.66 -25.57 29.70
C ILE A 123 -6.88 -25.47 28.19
N LEU A 124 -7.39 -24.32 27.71
CA LEU A 124 -7.61 -24.08 26.29
C LEU A 124 -6.30 -24.19 25.53
N GLN A 125 -6.30 -25.06 24.52
CA GLN A 125 -5.16 -25.32 23.64
C GLN A 125 -5.36 -24.68 22.28
N ARG A 126 -6.59 -24.62 21.78
CA ARG A 126 -6.91 -24.09 20.45
C ARG A 126 -8.13 -23.19 20.51
N VAL A 127 -8.00 -22.00 19.94
CA VAL A 127 -9.12 -21.11 19.66
C VAL A 127 -9.06 -20.71 18.18
N ALA A 128 -10.11 -21.03 17.45
CA ALA A 128 -10.25 -20.72 16.03
C ALA A 128 -11.57 -19.98 15.78
N ILE A 129 -11.47 -18.71 15.38
CA ILE A 129 -12.62 -17.85 15.05
C ILE A 129 -12.29 -17.03 13.79
N GLU A 130 -11.67 -17.69 12.82
CA GLU A 130 -11.40 -17.17 11.47
C GLU A 130 -12.72 -16.78 10.75
N ASP A 131 -12.63 -15.86 9.80
CA ASP A 131 -13.72 -15.52 8.87
C ASP A 131 -15.01 -15.14 9.60
N ASN A 132 -14.90 -14.03 10.34
CA ASN A 132 -15.99 -13.45 11.12
C ASN A 132 -15.92 -11.91 11.04
N ARG A 133 -16.71 -11.22 11.86
CA ARG A 133 -16.77 -9.75 11.93
C ARG A 133 -16.35 -9.24 13.30
N LEU A 134 -15.51 -9.97 14.02
CA LEU A 134 -14.97 -9.57 15.33
C LEU A 134 -14.16 -8.29 15.18
N SER A 135 -14.20 -7.43 16.18
CA SER A 135 -13.62 -6.08 16.17
C SER A 135 -13.05 -5.70 17.53
N GLY A 136 -12.28 -4.61 17.57
CA GLY A 136 -11.61 -4.20 18.81
C GLY A 136 -10.33 -4.99 19.08
N PRO A 137 -9.66 -4.75 20.22
CA PRO A 137 -8.37 -5.34 20.52
C PRO A 137 -8.46 -6.77 21.04
N LEU A 138 -7.37 -7.53 20.84
CA LEU A 138 -7.18 -8.81 21.52
C LEU A 138 -7.07 -8.59 23.04
N PRO A 139 -7.75 -9.40 23.86
CA PRO A 139 -7.70 -9.25 25.31
C PRO A 139 -6.31 -9.62 25.86
N GLN A 140 -5.75 -8.75 26.72
CA GLN A 140 -4.45 -8.97 27.37
C GLN A 140 -4.40 -10.27 28.19
N CYS A 141 -5.54 -10.77 28.63
CA CYS A 141 -5.60 -11.99 29.42
C CYS A 141 -5.34 -13.27 28.62
N LEU A 142 -5.30 -13.23 27.27
CA LEU A 142 -4.85 -14.37 26.44
C LEU A 142 -3.44 -14.84 26.83
N CYS A 143 -2.59 -13.92 27.27
CA CYS A 143 -1.25 -14.22 27.77
C CYS A 143 -1.23 -15.15 28.99
N LYS A 144 -2.36 -15.32 29.69
CA LYS A 144 -2.48 -16.18 30.88
C LYS A 144 -2.87 -17.62 30.56
N LEU A 145 -3.25 -17.89 29.31
CA LEU A 145 -3.64 -19.22 28.87
C LEU A 145 -2.37 -20.04 28.58
N SER A 146 -1.80 -20.62 29.64
CA SER A 146 -0.51 -21.33 29.58
C SER A 146 -0.53 -22.58 28.70
N SER A 147 -1.70 -23.14 28.41
CA SER A 147 -1.87 -24.31 27.54
C SER A 147 -2.13 -23.93 26.07
N LEU A 148 -2.29 -22.64 25.77
CA LEU A 148 -2.72 -22.17 24.45
C LEU A 148 -1.62 -22.41 23.42
N GLY A 149 -1.88 -23.32 22.49
CA GLY A 149 -0.99 -23.73 21.43
C GLY A 149 -1.31 -23.08 20.09
N MET A 150 -2.58 -22.81 19.80
CA MET A 150 -3.02 -22.20 18.55
C MET A 150 -4.04 -21.10 18.80
N VAL A 151 -3.80 -19.97 18.15
CA VAL A 151 -4.75 -18.86 18.02
C VAL A 151 -4.96 -18.58 16.55
N ASP A 152 -6.21 -18.69 16.11
CA ASP A 152 -6.63 -18.26 14.80
C ASP A 152 -7.78 -17.26 14.91
N PHE A 153 -7.47 -16.00 14.59
CA PHE A 153 -8.45 -14.93 14.45
C PHE A 153 -8.31 -14.24 13.10
N SER A 154 -7.81 -14.96 12.09
CA SER A 154 -7.63 -14.44 10.75
C SER A 154 -8.94 -13.96 10.13
N ASN A 155 -8.86 -13.07 9.14
CA ASN A 155 -10.02 -12.56 8.39
C ASN A 155 -11.14 -11.99 9.28
N ASN A 156 -10.77 -11.00 10.10
CA ASN A 156 -11.70 -10.30 11.00
C ASN A 156 -11.44 -8.77 10.91
N ARG A 157 -11.94 -8.01 11.89
CA ARG A 157 -11.72 -6.56 12.05
C ARG A 157 -10.99 -6.24 13.35
N ILE A 158 -10.20 -7.17 13.87
CA ILE A 158 -9.43 -7.00 15.12
C ILE A 158 -8.43 -5.87 14.92
N SER A 159 -8.38 -4.96 15.89
CA SER A 159 -7.66 -3.69 15.76
C SER A 159 -6.75 -3.43 16.94
N GLY A 160 -5.70 -2.63 16.72
CA GLY A 160 -4.75 -2.27 17.78
C GLY A 160 -3.58 -3.26 17.89
N PRO A 161 -2.75 -3.16 18.93
CA PRO A 161 -1.54 -3.96 19.05
C PRO A 161 -1.82 -5.39 19.50
N VAL A 162 -0.96 -6.34 19.12
CA VAL A 162 -0.91 -7.65 19.78
C VAL A 162 -0.56 -7.45 21.28
N PRO A 163 -1.18 -8.20 22.22
CA PRO A 163 -0.95 -8.07 23.65
C PRO A 163 0.53 -8.04 24.03
N SER A 164 0.97 -7.03 24.79
CA SER A 164 2.39 -6.84 25.12
C SER A 164 3.00 -7.97 25.94
N CYS A 165 2.15 -8.77 26.59
CA CYS A 165 2.52 -9.95 27.37
C CYS A 165 2.51 -11.26 26.58
N ILE A 166 2.29 -11.25 25.25
CA ILE A 166 2.07 -12.49 24.48
C ILE A 166 3.22 -13.49 24.62
N GLY A 167 4.45 -13.02 24.86
CA GLY A 167 5.61 -13.85 25.18
C GLY A 167 5.48 -14.75 26.41
N ASN A 168 4.49 -14.50 27.30
CA ASN A 168 4.20 -15.35 28.45
C ASN A 168 3.39 -16.62 28.09
N ALA A 169 2.72 -16.63 26.93
CA ALA A 169 2.00 -17.80 26.44
C ALA A 169 2.97 -18.76 25.73
N THR A 170 3.89 -19.35 26.50
CA THR A 170 5.03 -20.14 26.00
C THR A 170 4.65 -21.43 25.27
N SER A 171 3.39 -21.88 25.42
CA SER A 171 2.86 -23.03 24.68
C SER A 171 2.43 -22.69 23.25
N LEU A 172 2.39 -21.42 22.85
CA LEU A 172 2.02 -21.04 21.50
C LEU A 172 2.94 -21.68 20.47
N ARG A 173 2.32 -22.23 19.42
CA ARG A 173 2.94 -22.86 18.26
C ARG A 173 2.46 -22.20 16.97
N ASN A 174 1.19 -21.82 16.90
CA ASN A 174 0.57 -21.26 15.71
C ASN A 174 -0.17 -19.97 16.06
N VAL A 175 0.17 -18.88 15.37
CA VAL A 175 -0.49 -17.58 15.53
C VAL A 175 -0.91 -17.07 14.16
N TYR A 176 -2.22 -17.10 13.89
CA TYR A 176 -2.84 -16.60 12.66
C TYR A 176 -3.71 -15.40 12.99
N LEU A 177 -3.24 -14.22 12.59
CA LEU A 177 -3.93 -12.94 12.77
C LEU A 177 -3.99 -12.15 11.46
N ASN A 178 -3.77 -12.80 10.33
CA ASN A 178 -3.80 -12.15 9.02
C ASN A 178 -5.16 -11.58 8.66
N SER A 179 -5.18 -10.62 7.72
CA SER A 179 -6.41 -9.96 7.25
C SER A 179 -7.20 -9.32 8.40
N ASN A 180 -6.53 -8.46 9.16
CA ASN A 180 -7.11 -7.70 10.28
C ASN A 180 -6.63 -6.23 10.22
N ARG A 181 -6.75 -5.49 11.32
CA ARG A 181 -6.33 -4.09 11.48
C ARG A 181 -5.30 -3.93 12.61
N ILE A 182 -4.44 -4.93 12.78
CA ILE A 182 -3.40 -4.94 13.82
C ILE A 182 -2.32 -3.92 13.46
N THR A 183 -1.88 -3.15 14.45
CA THR A 183 -0.95 -2.03 14.21
C THR A 183 0.48 -2.33 14.63
N ASN A 184 0.71 -3.08 15.70
CA ASN A 184 2.05 -3.30 16.25
C ASN A 184 2.27 -4.75 16.72
N ILE A 185 3.51 -5.22 16.58
CA ILE A 185 4.02 -6.47 17.17
C ILE A 185 4.85 -6.13 18.43
N PRO A 186 4.54 -6.68 19.61
CA PRO A 186 5.32 -6.45 20.82
C PRO A 186 6.62 -7.24 20.80
N MET A 187 7.67 -6.70 21.43
CA MET A 187 8.98 -7.36 21.52
C MET A 187 8.93 -8.74 22.19
N SER A 188 7.93 -8.99 23.04
CA SER A 188 7.73 -10.26 23.72
C SER A 188 7.26 -11.39 22.78
N LEU A 189 6.71 -11.09 21.60
CA LEU A 189 6.36 -12.12 20.63
C LEU A 189 7.61 -12.90 20.18
N TRP A 190 8.73 -12.19 20.01
CA TRP A 190 10.00 -12.77 19.57
C TRP A 190 10.70 -13.62 20.64
N SER A 191 10.12 -13.76 21.85
CA SER A 191 10.62 -14.69 22.88
C SER A 191 9.94 -16.06 22.86
N LEU A 192 8.95 -16.28 21.99
CA LEU A 192 8.23 -17.56 21.87
C LEU A 192 9.06 -18.61 21.12
N LYS A 193 10.05 -19.21 21.78
CA LYS A 193 11.06 -20.09 21.16
C LYS A 193 10.50 -21.30 20.40
N ASP A 194 9.31 -21.76 20.79
CA ASP A 194 8.65 -22.93 20.23
C ASP A 194 7.61 -22.57 19.15
N LEU A 195 7.49 -21.30 18.78
CA LEU A 195 6.57 -20.86 17.72
C LEU A 195 6.98 -21.51 16.39
N LEU A 196 6.01 -22.11 15.69
CA LEU A 196 6.19 -22.85 14.43
C LEU A 196 5.67 -22.06 13.23
N ASP A 197 4.52 -21.38 13.39
CA ASP A 197 3.90 -20.60 12.34
C ASP A 197 3.42 -19.24 12.85
N LEU A 198 3.73 -18.20 12.09
CA LEU A 198 3.35 -16.82 12.35
C LEU A 198 2.83 -16.18 11.07
N ASN A 199 1.52 -15.97 10.98
CA ASN A 199 0.90 -15.23 9.90
C ASN A 199 0.26 -13.94 10.43
N LEU A 200 0.89 -12.82 10.11
CA LEU A 200 0.40 -11.47 10.39
C LEU A 200 0.16 -10.68 9.11
N SER A 201 0.05 -11.35 7.96
CA SER A 201 -0.10 -10.70 6.67
C SER A 201 -1.39 -9.87 6.57
N ASN A 202 -1.42 -8.90 5.66
CA ASN A 202 -2.61 -8.10 5.38
C ASN A 202 -3.17 -7.40 6.65
N ASN A 203 -2.33 -6.60 7.29
CA ASN A 203 -2.63 -5.81 8.49
C ASN A 203 -2.13 -4.36 8.30
N SER A 204 -2.07 -3.58 9.38
CA SER A 204 -1.53 -2.23 9.40
C SER A 204 -0.25 -2.14 10.22
N LEU A 205 0.58 -3.19 10.18
CA LEU A 205 1.79 -3.26 11.00
C LEU A 205 2.82 -2.23 10.58
N VAL A 206 3.34 -1.47 11.54
CA VAL A 206 4.39 -0.46 11.32
C VAL A 206 5.67 -0.81 12.07
N GLY A 207 6.75 -0.08 11.75
CA GLY A 207 8.06 -0.24 12.39
C GLY A 207 8.94 -1.28 11.69
N SER A 208 10.08 -1.61 12.31
CA SER A 208 11.07 -2.52 11.73
C SER A 208 10.94 -3.94 12.25
N ILE A 209 11.37 -4.91 11.44
CA ILE A 209 11.56 -6.30 11.88
C ILE A 209 12.79 -6.35 12.80
N PRO A 210 12.64 -6.70 14.09
CA PRO A 210 13.74 -6.62 15.04
C PRO A 210 14.67 -7.84 14.93
N PRO A 211 15.96 -7.69 15.30
CA PRO A 211 16.92 -8.80 15.25
C PRO A 211 16.56 -9.97 16.18
N GLU A 212 15.74 -9.74 17.21
CA GLU A 212 15.17 -10.76 18.08
C GLU A 212 14.37 -11.83 17.33
N LEU A 213 13.92 -11.56 16.11
CA LEU A 213 13.32 -12.56 15.22
C LEU A 213 14.15 -13.84 15.17
N GLY A 214 15.48 -13.72 15.09
CA GLY A 214 16.42 -14.84 15.04
C GLY A 214 16.41 -15.75 16.28
N LYS A 215 15.71 -15.39 17.36
CA LYS A 215 15.53 -16.23 18.56
C LYS A 215 14.49 -17.33 18.37
N LEU A 216 13.61 -17.23 17.36
CA LEU A 216 12.52 -18.18 17.10
C LEU A 216 13.04 -19.46 16.41
N LYS A 217 13.86 -20.26 17.10
CA LYS A 217 14.56 -21.40 16.48
C LYS A 217 13.65 -22.50 15.93
N ALA A 218 12.43 -22.63 16.45
CA ALA A 218 11.46 -23.61 15.96
C ALA A 218 10.64 -23.12 14.76
N ILE A 219 10.73 -21.84 14.39
CA ILE A 219 9.84 -21.25 13.37
C ILE A 219 10.09 -21.89 12.01
N ALA A 220 8.99 -22.24 11.36
CA ALA A 220 8.95 -22.92 10.07
C ALA A 220 8.35 -22.00 9.00
N SER A 221 7.33 -21.21 9.35
CA SER A 221 6.64 -20.29 8.45
C SER A 221 6.49 -18.90 9.06
N ILE A 222 6.82 -17.88 8.28
CA ILE A 222 6.62 -16.47 8.62
C ILE A 222 5.98 -15.77 7.41
N ASP A 223 4.78 -15.22 7.62
CA ASP A 223 4.15 -14.30 6.68
C ASP A 223 3.87 -12.94 7.34
N LEU A 224 4.61 -11.93 6.90
CA LEU A 224 4.44 -10.53 7.30
C LEU A 224 4.03 -9.64 6.10
N SER A 225 3.61 -10.25 4.99
CA SER A 225 3.32 -9.53 3.76
C SER A 225 2.12 -8.58 3.87
N ARG A 226 2.01 -7.59 2.98
CA ARG A 226 0.91 -6.61 2.92
C ARG A 226 0.75 -5.86 4.25
N ASN A 227 1.80 -5.16 4.65
CA ASN A 227 1.87 -4.33 5.85
C ASN A 227 2.66 -3.03 5.54
N HIS A 228 2.98 -2.24 6.56
CA HIS A 228 3.78 -1.02 6.48
C HIS A 228 5.12 -1.18 7.22
N LEU A 229 5.70 -2.38 7.20
CA LEU A 229 6.98 -2.63 7.85
C LEU A 229 8.10 -1.92 7.09
N SER A 230 9.00 -1.28 7.82
CA SER A 230 10.09 -0.46 7.28
C SER A 230 11.45 -0.87 7.85
N GLY A 231 12.52 -0.15 7.50
CA GLY A 231 13.87 -0.52 7.90
C GLY A 231 14.39 -1.74 7.12
N SER A 232 15.50 -2.31 7.57
CA SER A 232 16.16 -3.42 6.87
C SER A 232 15.73 -4.79 7.36
N ILE A 233 15.84 -5.80 6.48
CA ILE A 233 15.72 -7.21 6.89
C ILE A 233 16.90 -7.53 7.82
N PRO A 234 16.68 -7.98 9.07
CA PRO A 234 17.78 -8.23 10.00
C PRO A 234 18.60 -9.45 9.56
N SER A 235 19.92 -9.37 9.71
CA SER A 235 20.82 -10.49 9.38
C SER A 235 20.56 -11.75 10.21
N THR A 236 19.93 -11.62 11.38
CA THR A 236 19.54 -12.75 12.24
C THR A 236 18.44 -13.63 11.62
N ILE A 237 17.83 -13.23 10.49
CA ILE A 237 17.01 -14.13 9.66
C ILE A 237 17.77 -15.41 9.29
N GLY A 238 19.09 -15.29 9.08
CA GLY A 238 20.00 -16.39 8.80
C GLY A 238 20.07 -17.44 9.90
N ASP A 239 19.70 -17.08 11.13
CA ASP A 239 19.77 -17.99 12.26
C ASP A 239 18.54 -18.92 12.38
N LEU A 240 17.56 -18.78 11.46
CA LEU A 240 16.30 -19.54 11.42
C LEU A 240 16.43 -20.76 10.51
N GLN A 241 17.19 -21.77 10.94
CA GLN A 241 17.52 -22.93 10.11
C GLN A 241 16.33 -23.82 9.75
N ASN A 242 15.22 -23.75 10.51
CA ASN A 242 13.98 -24.51 10.25
C ASN A 242 12.98 -23.75 9.35
N LEU A 243 13.25 -22.48 9.03
CA LEU A 243 12.35 -21.66 8.24
C LEU A 243 12.30 -22.18 6.80
N PHE A 244 11.12 -22.62 6.37
CA PHE A 244 10.87 -23.09 5.00
C PHE A 244 10.08 -22.06 4.16
N TYR A 245 9.25 -21.23 4.79
CA TYR A 245 8.46 -20.19 4.11
C TYR A 245 8.67 -18.82 4.75
N LEU A 246 9.09 -17.85 3.94
CA LEU A 246 9.27 -16.45 4.32
C LEU A 246 8.59 -15.54 3.31
N SER A 247 7.57 -14.82 3.74
CA SER A 247 6.93 -13.77 2.93
C SER A 247 7.00 -12.43 3.64
N LEU A 248 7.65 -11.46 2.98
CA LEU A 248 7.79 -10.07 3.40
C LEU A 248 7.22 -9.12 2.35
N ALA A 249 6.47 -9.66 1.38
CA ALA A 249 6.04 -8.93 0.20
C ALA A 249 5.12 -7.75 0.53
N TYR A 250 5.08 -6.71 -0.31
CA TYR A 250 4.21 -5.54 -0.10
C TYR A 250 4.41 -4.90 1.28
N ASN A 251 5.61 -4.38 1.50
CA ASN A 251 6.00 -3.60 2.67
C ASN A 251 6.86 -2.40 2.23
N GLU A 252 7.43 -1.69 3.20
CA GLU A 252 8.30 -0.52 2.99
C GLU A 252 9.76 -0.83 3.40
N LEU A 253 10.17 -2.10 3.30
CA LEU A 253 11.51 -2.56 3.70
C LEU A 253 12.58 -2.00 2.77
N GLN A 254 13.72 -1.62 3.35
CA GLN A 254 14.85 -0.96 2.69
C GLN A 254 16.17 -1.72 2.94
N GLY A 255 17.25 -1.25 2.34
CA GLY A 255 18.57 -1.87 2.49
C GLY A 255 18.70 -3.15 1.66
N SER A 256 19.77 -3.92 1.90
CA SER A 256 20.07 -5.10 1.11
C SER A 256 19.41 -6.37 1.63
N ILE A 257 19.22 -7.34 0.74
CA ILE A 257 18.95 -8.73 1.13
C ILE A 257 20.16 -9.23 1.93
N PRO A 258 20.01 -9.70 3.18
CA PRO A 258 21.15 -10.12 4.01
C PRO A 258 21.86 -11.34 3.42
N GLU A 259 23.19 -11.29 3.37
CA GLU A 259 24.03 -12.43 2.93
C GLU A 259 23.81 -13.66 3.82
N SER A 260 23.52 -13.44 5.11
CA SER A 260 23.25 -14.47 6.10
C SER A 260 22.03 -15.34 5.80
N LEU A 261 21.14 -14.93 4.89
CA LEU A 261 20.03 -15.75 4.41
C LEU A 261 20.52 -17.07 3.77
N GLU A 262 21.79 -17.16 3.37
CA GLU A 262 22.42 -18.43 2.97
C GLU A 262 22.35 -19.53 4.05
N ASN A 263 22.24 -19.13 5.33
CA ASN A 263 22.22 -20.05 6.47
C ASN A 263 20.82 -20.60 6.79
N THR A 264 19.75 -20.10 6.16
CA THR A 264 18.40 -20.69 6.28
C THR A 264 18.28 -21.88 5.35
N ILE A 265 19.00 -22.96 5.67
CA ILE A 265 19.20 -24.12 4.78
C ILE A 265 17.91 -24.88 4.42
N SER A 266 16.84 -24.73 5.22
CA SER A 266 15.53 -25.36 4.96
C SER A 266 14.59 -24.50 4.11
N LEU A 267 15.03 -23.29 3.70
CA LEU A 267 14.18 -22.33 3.00
C LEU A 267 13.75 -22.88 1.64
N GLU A 268 12.44 -23.01 1.44
CA GLU A 268 11.83 -23.45 0.19
C GLU A 268 11.19 -22.30 -0.59
N SER A 269 10.64 -21.31 0.10
CA SER A 269 10.00 -20.15 -0.51
C SER A 269 10.39 -18.85 0.19
N ALA A 270 10.85 -17.88 -0.61
CA ALA A 270 11.23 -16.55 -0.14
C ALA A 270 10.61 -15.47 -1.03
N ASN A 271 9.76 -14.62 -0.45
CA ASN A 271 9.07 -13.56 -1.18
C ASN A 271 9.23 -12.18 -0.51
N PRO A 272 10.33 -11.46 -0.80
CA PRO A 272 10.49 -10.05 -0.44
C PRO A 272 10.04 -9.04 -1.53
N SER A 273 9.19 -9.44 -2.49
CA SER A 273 8.75 -8.57 -3.59
C SER A 273 7.99 -7.31 -3.14
N ASN A 274 7.90 -6.29 -3.99
CA ASN A 274 7.15 -5.05 -3.69
C ASN A 274 7.63 -4.38 -2.39
N ASN A 275 8.91 -4.02 -2.35
CA ASN A 275 9.57 -3.30 -1.26
C ASN A 275 10.53 -2.25 -1.84
N PHE A 276 11.33 -1.62 -1.00
CA PHE A 276 12.39 -0.67 -1.39
C PHE A 276 13.79 -1.27 -1.20
N LEU A 277 13.94 -2.59 -1.31
CA LEU A 277 15.23 -3.26 -1.14
C LEU A 277 16.20 -2.83 -2.24
N SER A 278 17.47 -2.65 -1.89
CA SER A 278 18.52 -2.14 -2.78
C SER A 278 19.80 -2.97 -2.71
N GLY A 279 20.76 -2.67 -3.57
CA GLY A 279 22.01 -3.43 -3.69
C GLY A 279 21.84 -4.73 -4.47
N MET A 280 22.82 -5.61 -4.36
CA MET A 280 22.88 -6.84 -5.14
C MET A 280 22.11 -7.99 -4.49
N ILE A 281 21.58 -8.89 -5.31
CA ILE A 281 21.12 -10.20 -4.85
C ILE A 281 22.36 -11.01 -4.42
N PRO A 282 22.48 -11.46 -3.15
CA PRO A 282 23.67 -12.14 -2.67
C PRO A 282 23.94 -13.44 -3.46
N LYS A 283 25.16 -13.59 -4.00
CA LYS A 283 25.56 -14.82 -4.72
C LYS A 283 25.57 -16.05 -3.81
N SER A 284 25.69 -15.86 -2.50
CA SER A 284 25.59 -16.92 -1.50
C SER A 284 24.27 -17.69 -1.55
N LEU A 285 23.19 -17.06 -2.02
CA LEU A 285 21.87 -17.71 -2.16
C LEU A 285 21.87 -18.87 -3.18
N GLU A 286 22.89 -18.98 -4.04
CA GLU A 286 23.08 -20.15 -4.90
C GLU A 286 23.28 -21.46 -4.09
N SER A 287 23.65 -21.36 -2.81
CA SER A 287 23.85 -22.51 -1.92
C SER A 287 22.56 -23.10 -1.35
N LEU A 288 21.42 -22.38 -1.42
CA LEU A 288 20.13 -22.79 -0.87
C LEU A 288 19.45 -23.85 -1.77
N ARG A 289 19.87 -25.11 -1.63
CA ARG A 289 19.46 -26.21 -2.51
C ARG A 289 17.96 -26.56 -2.45
N HIS A 290 17.28 -26.19 -1.38
CA HIS A 290 15.86 -26.45 -1.18
C HIS A 290 14.96 -25.31 -1.67
N LEU A 291 15.54 -24.17 -2.06
CA LEU A 291 14.78 -23.00 -2.49
C LEU A 291 14.12 -23.27 -3.85
N LYS A 292 12.79 -23.40 -3.84
CA LYS A 292 11.94 -23.67 -5.00
C LYS A 292 11.36 -22.39 -5.58
N ASP A 293 11.00 -21.45 -4.71
CA ASP A 293 10.35 -20.20 -5.07
C ASP A 293 11.12 -19.00 -4.51
N LEU A 294 11.55 -18.11 -5.39
CA LEU A 294 12.11 -16.81 -5.01
C LEU A 294 11.38 -15.72 -5.78
N ASN A 295 10.92 -14.68 -5.08
CA ASN A 295 10.34 -13.51 -5.72
C ASN A 295 10.89 -12.21 -5.10
N VAL A 296 11.80 -11.58 -5.83
CA VAL A 296 12.43 -10.29 -5.48
C VAL A 296 11.93 -9.14 -6.39
N SER A 297 10.84 -9.37 -7.12
CA SER A 297 10.29 -8.39 -8.07
C SER A 297 9.87 -7.09 -7.40
N PHE A 298 9.82 -6.01 -8.18
CA PHE A 298 9.39 -4.67 -7.75
C PHE A 298 10.16 -4.18 -6.51
N ASN A 299 11.47 -4.08 -6.67
CA ASN A 299 12.40 -3.53 -5.69
C ASN A 299 13.37 -2.54 -6.40
N ARG A 300 14.42 -2.11 -5.72
CA ARG A 300 15.50 -1.26 -6.26
C ARG A 300 16.82 -2.03 -6.36
N LEU A 301 16.75 -3.33 -6.64
CA LEU A 301 17.93 -4.20 -6.72
C LEU A 301 18.74 -3.91 -7.99
N GLU A 302 20.06 -4.13 -7.89
CA GLU A 302 21.01 -3.86 -8.96
C GLU A 302 22.06 -4.95 -9.11
N GLY A 303 22.74 -4.96 -10.26
CA GLY A 303 23.84 -5.87 -10.54
C GLY A 303 23.42 -7.22 -11.14
N GLU A 304 24.37 -8.15 -11.16
CA GLU A 304 24.20 -9.45 -11.83
C GLU A 304 23.30 -10.39 -11.01
N ILE A 305 22.27 -10.95 -11.66
CA ILE A 305 21.46 -12.02 -11.09
C ILE A 305 22.33 -13.28 -10.93
N PRO A 306 22.36 -13.93 -9.75
CA PRO A 306 23.04 -15.21 -9.56
C PRO A 306 22.58 -16.26 -10.59
N SER A 307 23.49 -17.13 -11.01
CA SER A 307 23.29 -18.00 -12.19
C SER A 307 23.46 -19.48 -11.92
N LYS A 308 23.69 -19.88 -10.66
CA LYS A 308 23.80 -21.28 -10.25
C LYS A 308 22.76 -21.68 -9.21
N GLY A 309 22.76 -22.97 -8.89
CA GLY A 309 21.87 -23.53 -7.87
C GLY A 309 20.40 -23.32 -8.24
N PRO A 310 19.55 -22.89 -7.30
CA PRO A 310 18.11 -22.74 -7.55
C PRO A 310 17.77 -21.65 -8.58
N PHE A 311 18.68 -20.70 -8.83
CA PHE A 311 18.47 -19.60 -9.79
C PHE A 311 18.29 -20.07 -11.24
N LEU A 312 18.73 -21.28 -11.58
CA LEU A 312 18.50 -21.88 -12.90
C LEU A 312 17.01 -22.19 -13.17
N ASN A 313 16.21 -22.34 -12.12
CA ASN A 313 14.79 -22.73 -12.21
C ASN A 313 13.83 -21.55 -12.06
N PHE A 314 14.31 -20.37 -11.64
CA PHE A 314 13.47 -19.20 -11.43
C PHE A 314 13.08 -18.54 -12.76
N THR A 315 11.86 -18.03 -12.83
CA THR A 315 11.34 -17.34 -14.01
C THR A 315 11.75 -15.86 -13.98
N SER A 316 11.67 -15.18 -15.13
CA SER A 316 11.90 -13.72 -15.19
C SER A 316 10.97 -12.92 -14.29
N GLN A 317 9.79 -13.45 -13.97
CA GLN A 317 8.83 -12.81 -13.09
C GLN A 317 9.39 -12.61 -11.68
N SER A 318 10.28 -13.51 -11.23
CA SER A 318 10.95 -13.42 -9.93
C SER A 318 11.81 -12.16 -9.77
N PHE A 319 12.21 -11.52 -10.87
CA PHE A 319 13.16 -10.41 -10.89
C PHE A 319 12.61 -9.12 -11.51
N MET A 320 11.41 -9.16 -12.09
CA MET A 320 10.78 -8.04 -12.80
C MET A 320 10.69 -6.77 -11.94
N GLY A 321 10.74 -5.58 -12.55
CA GLY A 321 10.56 -4.32 -11.83
C GLY A 321 11.76 -3.87 -11.01
N ASN A 322 12.95 -4.44 -11.26
CA ASN A 322 14.23 -3.95 -10.76
C ASN A 322 15.08 -3.45 -11.94
N GLU A 323 15.12 -2.13 -12.16
CA GLU A 323 15.78 -1.55 -13.35
C GLU A 323 17.29 -1.76 -13.39
N GLY A 324 17.93 -1.92 -12.23
CA GLY A 324 19.38 -2.10 -12.10
C GLY A 324 19.87 -3.53 -12.31
N LEU A 325 18.96 -4.53 -12.41
CA LEU A 325 19.34 -5.92 -12.56
C LEU A 325 19.76 -6.24 -14.01
N CYS A 326 20.80 -7.06 -14.13
CA CYS A 326 21.34 -7.53 -15.40
C CYS A 326 21.79 -9.00 -15.29
N GLY A 327 22.06 -9.64 -16.41
CA GLY A 327 22.47 -11.05 -16.44
C GLY A 327 21.34 -12.07 -16.22
N GLY A 328 21.68 -13.35 -16.19
CA GLY A 328 20.69 -14.44 -16.27
C GLY A 328 20.18 -14.68 -17.69
N LEU A 329 19.29 -15.67 -17.85
CA LEU A 329 18.78 -16.10 -19.17
C LEU A 329 17.88 -15.06 -19.87
N VAL A 330 17.42 -14.03 -19.16
CA VAL A 330 16.36 -13.12 -19.64
C VAL A 330 16.78 -11.63 -19.66
N PHE A 331 17.73 -11.19 -18.84
CA PHE A 331 18.12 -9.77 -18.80
C PHE A 331 19.36 -9.49 -19.66
N GLN A 332 19.54 -8.21 -20.02
CA GLN A 332 20.72 -7.78 -20.77
C GLN A 332 22.00 -8.18 -20.03
N PRO A 333 23.06 -8.60 -20.76
CA PRO A 333 24.36 -8.87 -20.15
C PRO A 333 24.86 -7.66 -19.36
N CYS A 334 25.37 -7.91 -18.16
CA CYS A 334 25.94 -6.83 -17.35
C CYS A 334 27.11 -6.19 -18.10
N MET A 335 27.01 -4.88 -18.37
CA MET A 335 28.09 -4.12 -18.99
C MET A 335 29.25 -4.00 -18.01
N THR A 336 30.33 -4.75 -18.25
CA THR A 336 31.60 -4.52 -17.57
C THR A 336 32.15 -3.16 -18.00
N ARG A 337 31.86 -2.10 -17.25
CA ARG A 337 32.57 -0.82 -17.43
C ARG A 337 34.01 -1.01 -16.98
N SER A 338 34.90 -1.38 -17.90
CA SER A 338 36.33 -1.11 -17.70
C SER A 338 36.48 0.41 -17.65
N PHE A 339 36.89 0.95 -16.51
CA PHE A 339 37.27 2.36 -16.38
C PHE A 339 38.56 2.63 -17.15
N HIS A 340 38.50 2.62 -18.48
CA HIS A 340 39.51 3.25 -19.33
C HIS A 340 39.05 4.67 -19.66
N HIS A 341 39.26 5.57 -18.70
CA HIS A 341 39.17 7.00 -18.96
C HIS A 341 40.25 7.39 -19.99
N SER A 342 39.86 7.49 -21.26
CA SER A 342 40.73 8.02 -22.32
C SER A 342 41.06 9.48 -22.03
N ARG A 343 42.36 9.81 -22.04
CA ARG A 343 42.93 11.18 -21.88
C ARG A 343 42.26 12.24 -22.79
N LYS A 344 41.57 11.83 -23.87
CA LYS A 344 40.82 12.72 -24.76
C LYS A 344 39.65 13.44 -24.07
N SER A 345 38.99 12.81 -23.09
CA SER A 345 37.84 13.41 -22.37
C SER A 345 38.26 14.54 -21.43
N LYS A 346 39.40 14.40 -20.73
CA LYS A 346 39.94 15.47 -19.87
C LYS A 346 40.43 16.67 -20.68
N LEU A 347 41.02 16.43 -21.86
CA LEU A 347 41.48 17.51 -22.74
C LEU A 347 40.31 18.35 -23.27
N LEU A 348 39.21 17.71 -23.67
CA LEU A 348 37.97 18.36 -24.10
C LEU A 348 37.36 19.23 -22.99
N LEU A 349 37.32 18.72 -21.75
CA LEU A 349 36.80 19.47 -20.60
C LEU A 349 37.67 20.71 -20.29
N ILE A 350 38.99 20.58 -20.37
CA ILE A 350 39.92 21.69 -20.16
C ILE A 350 39.74 22.76 -21.25
N ILE A 351 39.62 22.36 -22.51
CA ILE A 351 39.38 23.27 -23.65
C ILE A 351 38.06 24.04 -23.46
N LEU A 352 36.99 23.36 -23.04
CA LEU A 352 35.68 23.98 -22.79
C LEU A 352 35.71 24.99 -21.64
N VAL A 353 36.46 24.71 -20.57
CA VAL A 353 36.62 25.64 -19.43
C VAL A 353 37.40 26.90 -19.86
N PHE A 354 38.46 26.75 -20.64
CA PHE A 354 39.22 27.90 -21.14
C PHE A 354 38.44 28.74 -22.16
N LEU A 355 37.64 28.10 -23.02
CA LEU A 355 36.69 28.79 -23.92
C LEU A 355 35.63 29.57 -23.13
N GLY A 356 35.06 28.95 -22.08
CA GLY A 356 34.11 29.62 -21.19
C GLY A 356 34.71 30.83 -20.49
N ALA A 357 35.93 30.70 -19.96
CA ALA A 357 36.64 31.80 -19.31
C ALA A 357 36.96 32.95 -20.29
N ALA A 358 37.38 32.63 -21.52
CA ALA A 358 37.64 33.63 -22.56
C ALA A 358 36.37 34.41 -22.95
N VAL A 359 35.22 33.74 -23.04
CA VAL A 359 33.92 34.38 -23.31
C VAL A 359 33.52 35.33 -22.17
N VAL A 360 33.76 34.95 -20.91
CA VAL A 360 33.48 35.81 -19.74
C VAL A 360 34.41 37.02 -19.72
N VAL A 361 35.70 36.85 -20.02
CA VAL A 361 36.66 37.96 -20.09
C VAL A 361 36.29 38.92 -21.22
N LEU A 362 36.00 38.41 -22.42
CA LEU A 362 35.54 39.23 -23.54
C LEU A 362 34.22 39.94 -23.22
N GLY A 363 33.27 39.25 -22.59
CA GLY A 363 32.02 39.84 -22.12
C GLY A 363 32.24 40.96 -21.11
N SER A 364 33.18 40.78 -20.16
CA SER A 364 33.50 41.81 -19.16
C SER A 364 34.23 43.02 -19.74
N ILE A 365 35.08 42.84 -20.77
CA ILE A 365 35.71 43.93 -21.52
C ILE A 365 34.65 44.71 -22.31
N VAL A 366 33.71 44.01 -22.95
CA VAL A 366 32.58 44.63 -23.66
C VAL A 366 31.70 45.43 -22.70
N VAL A 367 31.34 44.87 -21.54
CA VAL A 367 30.58 45.57 -20.49
C VAL A 367 31.34 46.79 -19.96
N PHE A 368 32.66 46.69 -19.77
CA PHE A 368 33.49 47.81 -19.36
C PHE A 368 33.54 48.92 -20.42
N MET A 369 33.68 48.58 -21.70
CA MET A 369 33.63 49.55 -22.81
C MET A 369 32.24 50.19 -22.95
N LEU A 370 31.17 49.42 -22.74
CA LEU A 370 29.79 49.91 -22.75
C LEU A 370 29.52 50.85 -21.58
N ARG A 371 30.00 50.55 -20.37
CA ARG A 371 29.92 51.45 -19.20
C ARG A 371 30.73 52.73 -19.39
N ARG A 372 31.91 52.65 -20.04
CA ARG A 372 32.76 53.81 -20.33
C ARG A 372 32.15 54.73 -21.40
N ARG A 373 31.38 54.15 -22.34
CA ARG A 373 30.57 54.89 -23.33
C ARG A 373 29.31 55.51 -22.71
N TRP A 374 28.66 54.80 -21.78
CA TRP A 374 27.45 55.25 -21.09
C TRP A 374 27.69 56.51 -20.22
N ASN A 375 28.88 56.66 -19.63
CA ASN A 375 29.21 57.82 -18.79
C ASN A 375 29.64 59.09 -19.56
N ARG A 376 29.73 59.07 -20.89
CA ARG A 376 30.16 60.26 -21.67
C ARG A 376 29.03 61.02 -22.37
N ASN A 377 27.83 60.46 -22.54
CA ASN A 377 26.76 61.14 -23.28
C ASN A 377 25.38 60.85 -22.68
N ILE A 378 24.81 61.85 -21.98
CA ILE A 378 23.38 61.99 -21.69
C ILE A 378 23.02 63.41 -22.16
N PRO A 379 22.15 63.59 -23.17
CA PRO A 379 20.72 63.80 -22.89
C PRO A 379 19.70 63.22 -23.93
N THR A 380 18.52 62.86 -23.37
CA THR A 380 17.12 62.83 -23.86
C THR A 380 16.71 62.33 -25.27
N GLN A 381 15.93 61.22 -25.24
CA GLN A 381 14.69 60.81 -26.00
C GLN A 381 14.51 61.26 -27.48
N ALA A 382 14.01 60.47 -28.43
CA ALA A 382 13.22 59.23 -28.44
C ALA A 382 13.45 58.44 -29.77
N GLU A 383 13.10 57.14 -29.75
CA GLU A 383 12.88 56.23 -30.90
C GLU A 383 14.11 55.84 -31.76
N SER A 384 14.37 54.59 -32.18
CA SER A 384 13.53 53.38 -32.31
C SER A 384 14.38 52.10 -32.57
N PHE A 385 13.79 50.93 -32.20
CA PHE A 385 13.95 49.52 -32.69
C PHE A 385 15.33 48.80 -32.66
N THR A 386 15.49 47.51 -32.31
CA THR A 386 14.64 46.36 -31.95
C THR A 386 15.52 45.36 -31.19
N ALA A 387 15.10 44.90 -30.01
CA ALA A 387 15.59 43.66 -29.40
C ALA A 387 14.38 42.81 -29.08
N THR A 388 14.38 41.54 -29.49
CA THR A 388 13.24 40.62 -29.39
C THR A 388 13.01 40.18 -27.94
N THR A 389 12.54 41.09 -27.10
CA THR A 389 11.79 40.75 -25.89
C THR A 389 10.44 40.20 -26.34
N LEU A 390 10.06 39.01 -25.89
CA LEU A 390 8.67 38.56 -26.02
C LEU A 390 7.79 39.69 -25.44
N ALA A 391 6.96 40.30 -26.29
CA ALA A 391 6.22 41.49 -25.92
C ALA A 391 5.37 41.21 -24.68
N ARG A 392 5.40 42.13 -23.70
CA ARG A 392 4.43 42.12 -22.59
C ARG A 392 3.04 42.27 -23.21
N ILE A 393 2.24 41.20 -23.14
CA ILE A 393 0.88 41.21 -23.68
C ILE A 393 0.02 42.12 -22.80
N SER A 394 -0.52 43.18 -23.40
CA SER A 394 -1.34 44.18 -22.73
C SER A 394 -2.79 43.70 -22.52
N TYR A 395 -3.50 44.36 -21.59
CA TYR A 395 -4.94 44.11 -21.38
C TYR A 395 -5.75 44.25 -22.68
N ILE A 396 -5.45 45.26 -23.49
CA ILE A 396 -6.17 45.53 -24.75
C ILE A 396 -5.97 44.40 -25.76
N GLU A 397 -4.77 43.80 -25.81
CA GLU A 397 -4.50 42.66 -26.67
C GLU A 397 -5.25 41.40 -26.20
N ILE A 398 -5.35 41.19 -24.88
CA ILE A 398 -6.14 40.11 -24.30
C ILE A 398 -7.62 40.30 -24.60
N GLU A 399 -8.16 41.49 -24.35
CA GLU A 399 -9.57 41.83 -24.59
C GLU A 399 -9.95 41.63 -26.06
N ARG A 400 -9.08 42.04 -27.00
CA ARG A 400 -9.30 41.76 -28.43
C ARG A 400 -9.22 40.27 -28.75
N ALA A 401 -8.23 39.57 -28.20
CA ALA A 401 -8.03 38.14 -28.46
C ALA A 401 -9.18 37.28 -27.93
N THR A 402 -9.85 37.71 -26.86
CA THR A 402 -11.03 37.04 -26.27
C THR A 402 -12.37 37.59 -26.79
N GLN A 403 -12.34 38.54 -27.72
CA GLN A 403 -13.53 39.25 -28.25
C GLN A 403 -14.36 39.93 -27.14
N GLY A 404 -13.70 40.59 -26.20
CA GLY A 404 -14.34 41.25 -25.06
C GLY A 404 -14.73 40.27 -23.94
N PHE A 405 -13.98 39.17 -23.79
CA PHE A 405 -14.30 38.07 -22.87
C PHE A 405 -15.66 37.44 -23.17
N ASP A 406 -15.93 37.22 -24.46
CA ASP A 406 -17.18 36.62 -24.94
C ASP A 406 -17.41 35.23 -24.32
N GLN A 407 -18.66 34.92 -23.98
CA GLN A 407 -19.04 33.64 -23.39
C GLN A 407 -18.75 32.45 -24.31
N CYS A 408 -18.78 32.65 -25.64
CA CYS A 408 -18.42 31.61 -26.61
C CYS A 408 -16.93 31.21 -26.51
N ASN A 409 -16.09 32.06 -25.93
CA ASN A 409 -14.68 31.79 -25.70
C ASN A 409 -14.40 31.29 -24.28
N LEU A 410 -15.41 31.14 -23.42
CA LEU A 410 -15.21 30.66 -22.06
C LEU A 410 -14.91 29.15 -22.07
N LEU A 411 -13.74 28.78 -21.54
CA LEU A 411 -13.30 27.40 -21.40
C LEU A 411 -13.70 26.79 -20.06
N GLY A 412 -13.82 27.62 -19.01
CA GLY A 412 -14.25 27.16 -17.69
C GLY A 412 -14.18 28.25 -16.62
N THR A 413 -14.90 28.03 -15.52
CA THR A 413 -14.95 28.92 -14.35
C THR A 413 -14.53 28.18 -13.09
N GLY A 414 -13.68 28.82 -12.29
CA GLY A 414 -13.24 28.33 -10.97
C GLY A 414 -13.60 29.33 -9.87
N GLY A 415 -13.30 28.98 -8.61
CA GLY A 415 -13.70 29.78 -7.44
C GLY A 415 -13.17 31.22 -7.42
N PHE A 416 -12.00 31.48 -8.03
CA PHE A 416 -11.35 32.80 -8.04
C PHE A 416 -11.08 33.35 -9.45
N SER A 417 -11.40 32.62 -10.51
CA SER A 417 -10.96 32.95 -11.87
C SER A 417 -11.85 32.35 -12.95
N SER A 418 -11.79 32.92 -14.15
CA SER A 418 -12.40 32.38 -15.38
C SER A 418 -11.32 32.18 -16.44
N VAL A 419 -11.41 31.12 -17.23
CA VAL A 419 -10.43 30.81 -18.29
C VAL A 419 -11.09 30.98 -19.64
N TYR A 420 -10.49 31.81 -20.50
CA TYR A 420 -10.96 32.10 -21.85
C TYR A 420 -9.98 31.59 -22.90
N LYS A 421 -10.49 31.20 -24.06
CA LYS A 421 -9.72 30.99 -25.28
C LYS A 421 -9.44 32.35 -25.92
N GLY A 422 -8.16 32.67 -26.09
CA GLY A 422 -7.73 33.87 -26.80
C GLY A 422 -7.04 33.52 -28.11
N MET A 423 -7.41 34.20 -29.20
CA MET A 423 -6.74 34.10 -30.49
C MET A 423 -6.10 35.44 -30.83
N PHE A 424 -4.76 35.49 -30.80
CA PHE A 424 -4.00 36.71 -31.04
C PHE A 424 -3.81 36.96 -32.54
N ALA A 425 -3.57 38.21 -32.94
CA ALA A 425 -3.43 38.62 -34.33
C ALA A 425 -2.28 37.93 -35.09
N ASN A 426 -1.30 37.39 -34.36
CA ASN A 426 -0.19 36.60 -34.89
C ASN A 426 -0.53 35.11 -35.09
N GLY A 427 -1.79 34.70 -34.88
CA GLY A 427 -2.26 33.32 -35.03
C GLY A 427 -2.04 32.43 -33.80
N MET A 428 -1.41 32.94 -32.73
CA MET A 428 -1.25 32.16 -31.50
C MET A 428 -2.57 32.01 -30.76
N THR A 429 -2.90 30.78 -30.38
CA THR A 429 -4.03 30.47 -29.50
C THR A 429 -3.53 30.18 -28.09
N MET A 430 -4.12 30.82 -27.08
CA MET A 430 -3.72 30.66 -25.68
C MET A 430 -4.95 30.51 -24.78
N ALA A 431 -4.74 29.85 -23.63
CA ALA A 431 -5.71 29.84 -22.53
C ALA A 431 -5.39 31.01 -21.59
N ILE A 432 -6.37 31.88 -21.36
CA ILE A 432 -6.21 33.12 -20.61
C ILE A 432 -7.01 33.00 -19.32
N LYS A 433 -6.32 32.78 -18.20
CA LYS A 433 -6.93 32.68 -16.87
C LYS A 433 -6.99 34.07 -16.25
N VAL A 434 -8.19 34.63 -16.16
CA VAL A 434 -8.50 35.96 -15.61
C VAL A 434 -8.97 35.82 -14.17
N PHE A 435 -8.34 36.53 -13.23
CA PHE A 435 -8.68 36.47 -11.81
C PHE A 435 -9.73 37.53 -11.45
N ASN A 436 -10.74 37.13 -10.68
CA ASN A 436 -11.78 38.04 -10.23
C ASN A 436 -11.32 38.76 -8.95
N LEU A 437 -10.78 39.97 -9.11
CA LEU A 437 -10.20 40.74 -8.00
C LEU A 437 -11.23 41.25 -6.98
N GLN A 438 -12.53 41.12 -7.28
CA GLN A 438 -13.61 41.45 -6.34
C GLN A 438 -13.86 40.32 -5.32
N ILE A 439 -13.29 39.14 -5.54
CA ILE A 439 -13.41 37.99 -4.62
C ILE A 439 -12.26 38.04 -3.62
N GLU A 440 -12.60 38.03 -2.32
CA GLU A 440 -11.62 37.99 -1.23
C GLU A 440 -10.72 36.75 -1.36
N GLY A 441 -9.40 36.98 -1.43
CA GLY A 441 -8.40 35.92 -1.62
C GLY A 441 -7.92 35.71 -3.07
N ALA A 442 -8.57 36.28 -4.09
CA ALA A 442 -8.15 36.14 -5.49
C ALA A 442 -6.74 36.70 -5.78
N LEU A 443 -6.35 37.79 -5.10
CA LEU A 443 -4.99 38.34 -5.18
C LEU A 443 -3.93 37.38 -4.64
N LYS A 444 -4.20 36.76 -3.48
CA LYS A 444 -3.31 35.75 -2.89
C LYS A 444 -3.20 34.52 -3.78
N SER A 445 -4.31 34.10 -4.40
CA SER A 445 -4.33 33.00 -5.37
C SER A 445 -3.48 33.31 -6.61
N PHE A 446 -3.57 34.52 -7.16
CA PHE A 446 -2.75 34.95 -8.30
C PHE A 446 -1.26 34.97 -7.96
N ASP A 447 -0.89 35.55 -6.81
CA ASP A 447 0.51 35.68 -6.42
C ASP A 447 1.13 34.29 -6.13
N ALA A 448 0.39 33.40 -5.46
CA ALA A 448 0.81 32.02 -5.21
C ALA A 448 0.97 31.21 -6.51
N GLU A 449 0.02 31.32 -7.45
CA GLU A 449 0.13 30.65 -8.75
C GLU A 449 1.29 31.19 -9.58
N CYS A 450 1.53 32.51 -9.57
CA CYS A 450 2.69 33.10 -10.24
C CYS A 450 4.02 32.63 -9.63
N GLU A 451 4.10 32.55 -8.30
CA GLU A 451 5.30 32.12 -7.59
C GLU A 451 5.66 30.67 -7.91
N VAL A 452 4.67 29.79 -7.88
CA VAL A 452 4.81 28.36 -8.19
C VAL A 452 5.11 28.16 -9.68
N LEU A 453 4.29 28.72 -10.57
CA LEU A 453 4.37 28.41 -12.01
C LEU A 453 5.54 29.10 -12.73
N ARG A 454 6.18 30.13 -12.14
CA ARG A 454 7.37 30.77 -12.73
C ARG A 454 8.57 29.83 -12.83
N ASN A 455 8.65 28.85 -11.93
CA ASN A 455 9.84 28.05 -11.74
C ASN A 455 9.64 26.56 -12.08
N LEU A 456 8.40 26.09 -12.20
CA LEU A 456 8.10 24.73 -12.60
C LEU A 456 8.39 24.51 -14.08
N ARG A 457 9.14 23.43 -14.39
CA ARG A 457 9.46 23.04 -15.77
C ARG A 457 9.34 21.52 -15.89
N HIS A 458 8.18 21.06 -16.31
CA HIS A 458 7.90 19.64 -16.54
C HIS A 458 7.08 19.44 -17.81
N ARG A 459 7.29 18.34 -18.52
CA ARG A 459 6.61 18.05 -19.79
C ARG A 459 5.09 17.82 -19.62
N ASN A 460 4.67 17.36 -18.45
CA ASN A 460 3.27 17.06 -18.11
C ASN A 460 2.62 18.16 -17.23
N LEU A 461 3.17 19.39 -17.23
CA LEU A 461 2.57 20.55 -16.58
C LEU A 461 2.35 21.66 -17.60
N THR A 462 1.16 22.29 -17.58
CA THR A 462 0.82 23.37 -18.51
C THR A 462 1.80 24.53 -18.40
N LYS A 463 2.37 24.92 -19.53
CA LYS A 463 3.36 25.99 -19.58
C LYS A 463 2.70 27.36 -19.44
N VAL A 464 3.21 28.18 -18.52
CA VAL A 464 2.90 29.62 -18.47
C VAL A 464 3.77 30.34 -19.49
N ILE A 465 3.11 31.05 -20.41
CA ILE A 465 3.76 31.80 -21.50
C ILE A 465 4.06 33.23 -21.06
N SER A 466 3.09 33.88 -20.43
CA SER A 466 3.21 35.26 -19.94
C SER A 466 2.19 35.53 -18.84
N SER A 467 2.30 36.68 -18.19
CA SER A 467 1.26 37.25 -17.33
C SER A 467 0.92 38.68 -17.77
N CYS A 468 -0.27 39.13 -17.39
CA CYS A 468 -0.71 40.52 -17.54
C CYS A 468 -1.17 41.02 -16.17
N THR A 469 -0.72 42.19 -15.76
CA THR A 469 -1.04 42.76 -14.44
C THR A 469 -1.15 44.27 -14.53
N ASN A 470 -2.34 44.78 -14.20
CA ASN A 470 -2.69 46.17 -13.98
C ASN A 470 -3.33 46.31 -12.58
N LEU A 471 -3.65 47.55 -12.15
CA LEU A 471 -4.28 47.80 -10.85
C LEU A 471 -5.57 47.00 -10.64
N ASP A 472 -6.41 46.92 -11.68
CA ASP A 472 -7.73 46.28 -11.61
C ASP A 472 -7.84 44.99 -12.43
N PHE A 473 -6.72 44.49 -12.98
CA PHE A 473 -6.74 43.31 -13.84
C PHE A 473 -5.51 42.44 -13.67
N LYS A 474 -5.73 41.14 -13.45
CA LYS A 474 -4.67 40.13 -13.37
C LYS A 474 -5.04 38.92 -14.20
N ALA A 475 -4.14 38.50 -15.07
CA ALA A 475 -4.32 37.31 -15.89
C ALA A 475 -3.01 36.53 -16.10
N LEU A 476 -3.16 35.21 -16.22
CA LEU A 476 -2.10 34.29 -16.65
C LEU A 476 -2.41 33.79 -18.06
N LEU A 477 -1.40 33.80 -18.92
CA LEU A 477 -1.48 33.31 -20.29
C LEU A 477 -0.75 31.97 -20.36
N LEU A 478 -1.52 30.93 -20.61
CA LEU A 478 -1.10 29.53 -20.60
C LEU A 478 -1.16 28.97 -22.01
N GLU A 479 -0.38 27.92 -22.24
CA GLU A 479 -0.52 27.07 -23.41
C GLU A 479 -1.96 26.54 -23.54
N TYR A 480 -2.51 26.60 -24.75
CA TYR A 480 -3.86 26.13 -25.03
C TYR A 480 -3.85 24.63 -25.32
N MET A 481 -4.75 23.89 -24.67
CA MET A 481 -4.90 22.44 -24.82
C MET A 481 -6.15 22.15 -25.68
N PRO A 482 -5.99 21.78 -26.96
CA PRO A 482 -7.09 21.77 -27.92
C PRO A 482 -8.09 20.63 -27.70
N ASN A 483 -7.68 19.54 -27.06
CA ASN A 483 -8.57 18.41 -26.80
C ASN A 483 -9.40 18.56 -25.52
N GLY A 484 -9.24 19.67 -24.78
CA GLY A 484 -10.02 19.97 -23.59
C GLY A 484 -9.60 19.15 -22.36
N SER A 485 -10.48 19.05 -21.36
CA SER A 485 -10.21 18.35 -20.11
C SER A 485 -10.55 16.86 -20.21
N LEU A 486 -9.90 16.04 -19.37
CA LEU A 486 -10.18 14.61 -19.24
C LEU A 486 -11.64 14.33 -18.86
N GLU A 487 -12.26 15.22 -18.07
CA GLU A 487 -13.69 15.14 -17.73
C GLU A 487 -14.59 15.04 -18.96
N LEU A 488 -14.31 15.83 -20.01
CA LEU A 488 -15.06 15.80 -21.27
C LEU A 488 -14.94 14.46 -22.00
N TRP A 489 -13.84 13.73 -21.81
CA TRP A 489 -13.60 12.44 -22.47
C TRP A 489 -14.09 11.25 -21.65
N LEU A 490 -14.29 11.43 -20.35
CA LEU A 490 -14.84 10.40 -19.47
C LEU A 490 -16.38 10.40 -19.44
N HIS A 491 -17.00 11.55 -19.72
CA HIS A 491 -18.44 11.77 -19.49
C HIS A 491 -19.23 12.25 -20.72
N SER A 492 -18.62 12.27 -21.92
CA SER A 492 -19.33 12.59 -23.17
C SER A 492 -19.62 11.32 -23.97
N ASP A 493 -20.81 11.23 -24.56
CA ASP A 493 -21.23 10.10 -25.41
C ASP A 493 -20.53 10.10 -26.78
N ASP A 494 -19.87 11.19 -27.16
CA ASP A 494 -19.24 11.37 -28.49
C ASP A 494 -17.71 11.23 -28.47
N ARG A 495 -17.10 10.99 -27.31
CA ARG A 495 -15.65 10.93 -27.13
C ARG A 495 -15.26 9.72 -26.30
N PHE A 496 -14.28 8.95 -26.76
CA PHE A 496 -13.87 7.72 -26.09
C PHE A 496 -12.36 7.62 -25.99
N LEU A 497 -11.88 7.27 -24.80
CA LEU A 497 -10.50 6.88 -24.55
C LEU A 497 -10.40 5.37 -24.41
N ASN A 498 -9.53 4.74 -25.19
CA ASN A 498 -9.23 3.33 -25.04
C ASN A 498 -8.39 3.07 -23.78
N MET A 499 -8.22 1.80 -23.40
CA MET A 499 -7.53 1.45 -22.15
C MET A 499 -6.05 1.88 -22.13
N ILE A 500 -5.38 1.86 -23.28
CA ILE A 500 -3.97 2.26 -23.40
C ILE A 500 -3.86 3.77 -23.17
N GLN A 501 -4.69 4.57 -23.85
CA GLN A 501 -4.73 6.03 -23.67
C GLN A 501 -5.06 6.41 -22.22
N ARG A 502 -5.97 5.70 -21.56
CA ARG A 502 -6.28 5.93 -20.13
C ARG A 502 -5.07 5.65 -19.25
N LEU A 503 -4.34 4.58 -19.53
CA LEU A 503 -3.13 4.22 -18.79
C LEU A 503 -2.02 5.26 -19.00
N ASP A 504 -1.82 5.73 -20.24
CA ASP A 504 -0.83 6.76 -20.54
C ASP A 504 -1.15 8.08 -19.82
N ILE A 505 -2.41 8.50 -19.80
CA ILE A 505 -2.85 9.69 -19.04
C ILE A 505 -2.59 9.51 -17.54
N MET A 506 -2.89 8.33 -16.98
CA MET A 506 -2.62 8.05 -15.57
C MET A 506 -1.14 8.12 -15.24
N ILE A 507 -0.29 7.58 -16.12
CA ILE A 507 1.17 7.60 -15.99
C ILE A 507 1.68 9.06 -16.06
N ASP A 508 1.20 9.85 -17.01
CA ASP A 508 1.60 11.24 -17.19
C ASP A 508 1.19 12.13 -16.01
N VAL A 509 -0.02 11.92 -15.45
CA VAL A 509 -0.46 12.60 -14.22
C VAL A 509 0.42 12.20 -13.03
N ALA A 510 0.76 10.92 -12.91
CA ALA A 510 1.64 10.45 -11.84
C ALA A 510 3.04 11.07 -11.93
N PHE A 511 3.63 11.15 -13.12
CA PHE A 511 4.91 11.83 -13.34
C PHE A 511 4.86 13.32 -13.00
N ALA A 512 3.76 14.01 -13.35
CA ALA A 512 3.58 15.41 -12.99
C ALA A 512 3.53 15.61 -11.46
N LEU A 513 2.81 14.76 -10.73
CA LEU A 513 2.70 14.82 -9.27
C LEU A 513 4.02 14.46 -8.57
N GLU A 514 4.73 13.47 -9.08
CA GLU A 514 6.06 13.12 -8.58
C GLU A 514 7.01 14.32 -8.68
N TYR A 515 7.01 15.00 -9.84
CA TYR A 515 7.81 16.21 -10.04
C TYR A 515 7.44 17.34 -9.08
N LEU A 516 6.14 17.58 -8.86
CA LEU A 516 5.67 18.62 -7.92
C LEU A 516 6.04 18.32 -6.46
N HIS A 517 6.03 17.04 -6.06
CA HIS A 517 6.28 16.63 -4.68
C HIS A 517 7.77 16.44 -4.35
N HIS A 518 8.58 15.99 -5.30
CA HIS A 518 9.97 15.56 -5.05
C HIS A 518 11.00 16.16 -6.01
N GLY A 519 10.57 16.65 -7.17
CA GLY A 519 11.47 17.13 -8.23
C GLY A 519 11.80 18.63 -8.20
N TYR A 520 11.20 19.39 -7.28
CA TYR A 520 11.36 20.84 -7.17
C TYR A 520 11.81 21.25 -5.75
N GLU A 521 12.57 22.34 -5.65
CA GLU A 521 13.27 22.76 -4.42
C GLU A 521 12.30 23.10 -3.27
N THR A 522 11.07 23.52 -3.60
CA THR A 522 9.96 23.65 -2.65
C THR A 522 8.87 22.66 -2.99
N VAL A 523 8.38 21.92 -1.99
CA VAL A 523 7.30 20.95 -2.20
C VAL A 523 6.02 21.68 -2.60
N VAL A 524 5.46 21.36 -3.76
CA VAL A 524 4.21 21.94 -4.25
C VAL A 524 3.09 20.92 -4.12
N VAL A 525 2.12 21.19 -3.24
CA VAL A 525 0.93 20.33 -3.07
C VAL A 525 -0.22 20.86 -3.94
N HIS A 526 -0.60 20.13 -5.00
CA HIS A 526 -1.60 20.60 -5.97
C HIS A 526 -2.99 20.86 -5.34
N SER A 527 -3.41 20.07 -4.33
CA SER A 527 -4.64 20.25 -3.52
C SER A 527 -6.00 20.26 -4.26
N ASP A 528 -6.04 20.21 -5.59
CA ASP A 528 -7.26 20.25 -6.43
C ASP A 528 -7.09 19.38 -7.70
N LEU A 529 -6.56 18.16 -7.54
CA LEU A 529 -6.41 17.23 -8.65
C LEU A 529 -7.77 16.55 -8.94
N LYS A 530 -8.33 16.81 -10.13
CA LYS A 530 -9.61 16.27 -10.59
C LYS A 530 -9.63 16.18 -12.13
N PRO A 531 -10.50 15.37 -12.74
CA PRO A 531 -10.55 15.20 -14.21
C PRO A 531 -10.70 16.50 -15.00
N SER A 532 -11.34 17.52 -14.42
CA SER A 532 -11.51 18.83 -15.08
C SER A 532 -10.23 19.67 -15.14
N ASN A 533 -9.24 19.36 -14.30
CA ASN A 533 -7.92 20.02 -14.26
C ASN A 533 -6.83 19.24 -15.01
N VAL A 534 -7.13 18.06 -15.56
CA VAL A 534 -6.22 17.31 -16.44
C VAL A 534 -6.55 17.67 -17.89
N LEU A 535 -5.66 18.39 -18.57
CA LEU A 535 -5.88 18.87 -19.93
C LEU A 535 -5.12 18.02 -20.95
N LEU A 536 -5.71 17.86 -22.13
CA LEU A 536 -5.21 16.96 -23.18
C LEU A 536 -4.68 17.76 -24.38
N ASP A 537 -3.44 17.48 -24.78
CA ASP A 537 -2.77 18.10 -25.92
C ASP A 537 -3.11 17.37 -27.25
N GLU A 538 -2.55 17.84 -28.37
CA GLU A 538 -2.81 17.26 -29.70
C GLU A 538 -2.27 15.83 -29.88
N LYS A 539 -1.30 15.41 -29.05
CA LYS A 539 -0.59 14.13 -29.24
C LYS A 539 -1.35 12.94 -28.70
N LEU A 540 -2.40 13.17 -27.92
CA LEU A 540 -3.19 12.14 -27.26
C LEU A 540 -4.19 11.40 -28.19
N VAL A 541 -4.46 11.94 -29.39
CA VAL A 541 -5.52 11.46 -30.30
C VAL A 541 -4.96 10.78 -31.57
N MET A 542 -3.66 10.43 -31.60
CA MET A 542 -3.09 9.58 -32.66
C MET A 542 -2.82 8.16 -32.18
#